data_AF-A0A7C6AKN0-F1
#
_entry.id   AF-A0A7C6AKN0-F1
#
_cell.length_a   1.000
_cell.length_b   1.000
_cell.length_c   1.000
_cell.angle_alpha   90.00
_cell.angle_beta   90.00
_cell.angle_gamma   90.00
#
_symmetry.space_group_name_H-M   'P 1'
#
loop_
_entity.id
_entity.type
_entity.pdbx_description
1 polymer ?
#
loop_
_entity_poly.entity_id
_entity_poly.type
_entity_poly.pdbx_seq_one_letter_code
_entity_poly.pdbx_strand_id
1 'polypeptide(L)'
;MGRKRGKRLKIFFLLFLASTALVLAVLFFFSGPKEKMKVPSPPKEASPAQPSEPPLPRQVTLYFPSESDDLLHPEAREIRASTPEKEAQEIIEELIAGSHVGYLSPFPPEVELRQVYISGDGTAYVDFSRDLVERHPSGSAAEMTTIYSVVNSLTSNIKAIKRVFFLVEGTERETLSGHINLNQSFSFFPSIIAR
;
A
#
# COMPACT_ATOMS: atom_id res chain seq x y z
N MET A 1 52.52 47.09 -59.63
CA MET A 1 53.01 46.38 -58.42
C MET A 1 51.98 46.53 -57.28
N GLY A 2 50.84 45.79 -57.29
CA GLY A 2 49.67 46.15 -56.44
C GLY A 2 48.87 45.01 -55.78
N ARG A 3 49.28 43.73 -55.90
CA ARG A 3 48.47 42.58 -55.44
C ARG A 3 48.81 42.05 -54.03
N LYS A 4 49.85 42.60 -53.37
CA LYS A 4 50.35 42.13 -52.05
C LYS A 4 49.66 42.75 -50.82
N ARG A 5 49.09 43.97 -50.89
CA ARG A 5 48.48 44.66 -49.73
C ARG A 5 47.16 44.03 -49.27
N GLY A 6 46.27 43.64 -50.19
CA GLY A 6 44.97 43.06 -49.85
C GLY A 6 45.05 41.69 -49.16
N LYS A 7 46.07 40.88 -49.47
CA LYS A 7 46.29 39.59 -48.80
C LYS A 7 46.77 39.76 -47.36
N ARG A 8 47.65 40.73 -47.11
CA ARG A 8 48.13 41.04 -45.75
C ARG A 8 47.00 41.56 -44.86
N LEU A 9 46.14 42.44 -45.38
CA LEU A 9 45.00 42.95 -44.62
C LEU A 9 43.98 41.85 -44.28
N LYS A 10 43.71 40.92 -45.21
CA LYS A 10 42.86 39.75 -44.95
C LYS A 10 43.46 38.80 -43.91
N ILE A 11 44.79 38.63 -43.89
CA ILE A 11 45.48 37.82 -42.88
C ILE A 11 45.39 38.49 -41.50
N PHE A 12 45.60 39.80 -41.41
CA PHE A 12 45.42 40.53 -40.14
C PHE A 12 43.97 40.46 -39.63
N PHE A 13 42.99 40.55 -40.55
CA PHE A 13 41.57 40.42 -40.19
C PHE A 13 41.23 38.99 -39.72
N LEU A 14 41.76 37.95 -40.37
CA LEU A 14 41.58 36.55 -39.96
C LEU A 14 42.24 36.25 -38.61
N LEU A 15 43.43 36.80 -38.35
CA LEU A 15 44.13 36.64 -37.07
C LEU A 15 43.39 37.36 -35.94
N PHE A 16 42.84 38.55 -36.19
CA PHE A 16 42.01 39.28 -35.23
C PHE A 16 40.70 38.55 -34.93
N LEU A 17 40.05 37.98 -35.95
CA LEU A 17 38.83 37.19 -35.78
C LEU A 17 39.09 35.90 -35.00
N ALA A 18 40.23 35.24 -35.26
CA ALA A 18 40.66 34.07 -34.51
C ALA A 18 41.00 34.40 -33.04
N SER A 19 41.66 35.53 -32.77
CA SER A 19 41.97 35.94 -31.40
C SER A 19 40.72 36.34 -30.61
N THR A 20 39.76 37.02 -31.24
CA THR A 20 38.47 37.34 -30.58
C THR A 20 37.64 36.10 -30.32
N ALA A 21 37.57 35.16 -31.26
CA ALA A 21 36.91 33.87 -31.03
C ALA A 21 37.56 33.07 -29.90
N LEU A 22 38.90 33.08 -29.81
CA LEU A 22 39.63 32.41 -28.73
C LEU A 22 39.36 33.07 -27.36
N VAL A 23 39.35 34.40 -27.29
CA VAL A 23 39.03 35.13 -26.05
C VAL A 23 37.59 34.85 -25.61
N LEU A 24 36.63 34.83 -26.53
CA LEU A 24 35.24 34.49 -26.23
C LEU A 24 35.09 33.03 -25.77
N ALA A 25 35.81 32.10 -26.39
CA ALA A 25 35.83 30.70 -25.95
C ALA A 25 36.43 30.55 -24.55
N VAL A 26 37.53 31.24 -24.25
CA VAL A 26 38.14 31.27 -22.90
C VAL A 26 37.17 31.89 -21.89
N LEU A 27 36.50 33.00 -22.21
CA LEU A 27 35.49 33.60 -21.33
C LEU A 27 34.30 32.66 -21.07
N PHE A 28 33.91 31.86 -22.06
CA PHE A 28 32.85 30.85 -21.91
C PHE A 28 33.29 29.66 -21.05
N PHE A 29 34.54 29.19 -21.20
CA PHE A 29 35.11 28.12 -20.38
C PHE A 29 35.42 28.56 -18.94
N PHE A 30 35.77 29.83 -18.70
CA PHE A 30 36.03 30.36 -17.35
C PHE A 30 34.78 30.93 -16.64
N SER A 31 33.66 31.14 -17.34
CA SER A 31 32.40 31.67 -16.77
C SER A 31 31.26 30.65 -16.67
N GLY A 32 31.58 29.35 -16.66
CA GLY A 32 30.58 28.31 -16.39
C GLY A 32 29.89 28.51 -15.03
N PRO A 33 28.59 28.19 -14.88
CA PRO A 33 27.88 28.34 -13.62
C PRO A 33 28.62 27.57 -12.53
N LYS A 34 29.00 28.26 -11.45
CA LYS A 34 29.43 27.58 -10.22
C LYS A 34 28.20 26.91 -9.64
N GLU A 35 27.94 25.68 -10.09
CA GLU A 35 27.07 24.77 -9.36
C GLU A 35 27.63 24.71 -7.94
N LYS A 36 26.80 25.13 -6.98
CA LYS A 36 27.08 24.96 -5.57
C LYS A 36 27.15 23.46 -5.32
N MET A 37 28.36 22.91 -5.36
CA MET A 37 28.64 21.59 -4.82
C MET A 37 28.11 21.59 -3.39
N LYS A 38 27.00 20.86 -3.19
CA LYS A 38 26.50 20.55 -1.87
C LYS A 38 27.59 19.72 -1.22
N VAL A 39 28.38 20.38 -0.37
CA VAL A 39 29.39 19.75 0.49
C VAL A 39 28.75 18.50 1.09
N PRO A 40 29.35 17.30 0.91
CA PRO A 40 28.92 16.15 1.67
C PRO A 40 29.08 16.54 3.13
N SER A 41 27.97 16.67 3.84
CA SER A 41 27.98 16.84 5.29
C SER A 41 28.88 15.75 5.88
N PRO A 42 29.73 16.06 6.87
CA PRO A 42 30.56 15.05 7.53
C PRO A 42 29.65 13.90 8.00
N PRO A 43 30.15 12.66 8.08
CA PRO A 43 29.36 11.53 8.56
C PRO A 43 28.66 11.97 9.83
N LYS A 44 27.33 12.04 9.77
CA LYS A 44 26.52 12.18 10.96
C LYS A 44 26.79 10.89 11.71
N GLU A 45 27.77 10.97 12.60
CA GLU A 45 28.03 10.04 13.68
C GLU A 45 26.67 9.51 14.12
N ALA A 46 26.51 8.19 14.02
CA ALA A 46 25.25 7.51 14.23
C ALA A 46 24.69 7.97 15.58
N SER A 47 23.75 8.92 15.52
CA SER A 47 22.90 9.23 16.66
C SER A 47 22.31 7.89 17.06
N PRO A 48 22.44 7.45 18.33
CA PRO A 48 21.81 6.22 18.79
C PRO A 48 20.36 6.27 18.31
N ALA A 49 19.90 5.20 17.66
CA ALA A 49 18.52 5.07 17.23
C ALA A 49 17.65 5.45 18.43
N GLN A 50 17.06 6.66 18.38
CA GLN A 50 16.00 7.01 19.29
C GLN A 50 14.95 5.93 19.08
N PRO A 51 14.51 5.24 20.15
CA PRO A 51 13.38 4.34 20.04
C PRO A 51 12.27 5.14 19.35
N SER A 52 11.90 4.73 18.14
CA SER A 52 10.72 5.25 17.47
C SER A 52 9.59 5.05 18.47
N GLU A 53 8.99 6.16 18.92
CA GLU A 53 7.83 6.15 19.79
C GLU A 53 6.86 5.08 19.27
N PRO A 54 6.41 4.14 20.13
CA PRO A 54 5.56 3.04 19.67
C PRO A 54 4.35 3.64 18.93
N PRO A 55 3.93 3.05 17.80
CA PRO A 55 2.81 3.58 17.05
C PRO A 55 1.61 3.78 17.97
N LEU A 56 1.01 4.97 17.91
CA LEU A 56 -0.16 5.27 18.71
C LEU A 56 -1.26 4.23 18.42
N PRO A 57 -1.97 3.75 19.46
CA PRO A 57 -3.09 2.84 19.26
C PRO A 57 -4.16 3.53 18.42
N ARG A 58 -4.71 2.78 17.47
CA ARG A 58 -5.74 3.22 16.55
C ARG A 58 -6.98 2.36 16.75
N GLN A 59 -8.10 3.01 17.03
CA GLN A 59 -9.38 2.31 17.15
C GLN A 59 -9.94 1.96 15.77
N VAL A 60 -10.39 0.72 15.63
CA VAL A 60 -11.05 0.15 14.45
C VAL A 60 -12.33 -0.58 14.84
N THR A 61 -13.21 -0.81 13.87
CA THR A 61 -14.46 -1.54 14.05
C THR A 61 -14.38 -2.93 13.41
N LEU A 62 -14.46 -3.98 14.22
CA LEU A 62 -14.60 -5.36 13.78
C LEU A 62 -16.09 -5.72 13.68
N TYR A 63 -16.47 -6.62 12.77
CA TYR A 63 -17.86 -7.04 12.59
C TYR A 63 -17.97 -8.54 12.82
N PHE A 64 -18.68 -8.92 13.89
CA PHE A 64 -18.86 -10.32 14.28
C PHE A 64 -20.31 -10.76 14.11
N PRO A 65 -20.58 -11.99 13.65
CA PRO A 65 -21.93 -12.54 13.62
C PRO A 65 -22.50 -12.75 15.03
N SER A 66 -23.79 -12.46 15.20
CA SER A 66 -24.53 -12.77 16.43
C SER A 66 -25.48 -13.95 16.24
N GLU A 67 -25.55 -14.83 17.23
CA GLU A 67 -26.53 -15.92 17.28
C GLU A 67 -27.98 -15.41 17.46
N SER A 68 -28.16 -14.17 17.94
CA SER A 68 -29.48 -13.66 18.31
C SER A 68 -30.34 -13.21 17.13
N ASP A 69 -29.72 -12.70 16.06
CA ASP A 69 -30.43 -12.00 14.98
C ASP A 69 -29.83 -12.25 13.59
N ASP A 70 -28.84 -13.14 13.47
CA ASP A 70 -28.13 -13.45 12.23
C ASP A 70 -27.49 -12.21 11.54
N LEU A 71 -27.28 -11.11 12.29
CA LEU A 71 -26.64 -9.89 11.82
C LEU A 71 -25.19 -9.80 12.29
N LEU A 72 -24.44 -8.93 11.64
CA LEU A 72 -23.11 -8.51 12.04
C LEU A 72 -23.19 -7.36 13.02
N HIS A 73 -22.57 -7.53 14.19
CA HIS A 73 -22.49 -6.52 15.22
C HIS A 73 -21.11 -5.87 15.25
N PRO A 74 -21.04 -4.52 15.34
CA PRO A 74 -19.77 -3.81 15.42
C PRO A 74 -19.15 -3.95 16.82
N GLU A 75 -17.86 -4.25 16.86
CA GLU A 75 -17.05 -4.29 18.07
C GLU A 75 -15.81 -3.40 17.88
N ALA A 76 -15.54 -2.50 18.82
CA ALA A 76 -14.35 -1.66 18.77
C ALA A 76 -13.11 -2.45 19.18
N ARG A 77 -12.02 -2.33 18.42
CA ARG A 77 -10.71 -2.94 18.70
C ARG A 77 -9.60 -1.90 18.57
N GLU A 78 -8.55 -2.04 19.35
CA GLU A 78 -7.33 -1.25 19.19
C GLU A 78 -6.31 -2.05 18.37
N ILE A 79 -5.77 -1.43 17.33
CA ILE A 79 -4.65 -1.95 16.54
C ILE A 79 -3.50 -0.95 16.55
N ARG A 80 -2.32 -1.36 16.07
CA ARG A 80 -1.18 -0.45 15.91
C ARG A 80 -1.33 0.34 14.62
N ALA A 81 -1.27 1.66 14.71
CA ALA A 81 -1.25 2.49 13.51
C ALA A 81 -0.05 2.12 12.61
N SER A 82 -0.29 1.90 11.32
CA SER A 82 0.72 1.36 10.42
C SER A 82 0.42 1.66 8.94
N THR A 83 1.05 0.93 8.01
CA THR A 83 0.66 0.98 6.60
C THR A 83 -0.70 0.29 6.41
N PRO A 84 -1.48 0.66 5.37
CA PRO A 84 -2.77 0.02 5.10
C PRO A 84 -2.73 -1.51 5.07
N GLU A 85 -1.67 -2.10 4.50
CA GLU A 85 -1.50 -3.56 4.42
C GLU A 85 -1.28 -4.17 5.80
N LYS A 86 -0.48 -3.54 6.65
CA LYS A 86 -0.21 -4.02 8.02
C LYS A 86 -1.44 -3.85 8.92
N GLU A 87 -2.14 -2.73 8.80
CA GLU A 87 -3.42 -2.53 9.49
C GLU A 87 -4.46 -3.57 9.04
N ALA A 88 -4.53 -3.87 7.75
CA ALA A 88 -5.42 -4.90 7.22
C ALA A 88 -5.08 -6.27 7.79
N GLN A 89 -3.79 -6.62 7.85
CA GLN A 89 -3.32 -7.87 8.46
C GLN A 89 -3.75 -7.97 9.93
N GLU A 90 -3.47 -6.94 10.74
CA GLU A 90 -3.83 -6.93 12.16
C GLU A 90 -5.36 -6.98 12.36
N ILE A 91 -6.15 -6.29 11.54
CA ILE A 91 -7.62 -6.38 11.59
C ILE A 91 -8.13 -7.82 11.37
N ILE A 92 -7.56 -8.54 10.39
CA ILE A 92 -7.99 -9.92 10.12
C ILE A 92 -7.51 -10.86 11.22
N GLU A 93 -6.29 -10.68 11.73
CA GLU A 93 -5.78 -11.44 12.88
C GLU A 93 -6.67 -11.26 14.12
N GLU A 94 -7.12 -10.03 14.41
CA GLU A 94 -8.04 -9.75 15.50
C GLU A 94 -9.46 -10.32 15.26
N LEU A 95 -9.93 -10.41 14.01
CA LEU A 95 -11.16 -11.13 13.68
C LEU A 95 -11.02 -12.64 13.91
N ILE A 96 -9.88 -13.23 13.53
CA ILE A 96 -9.58 -14.65 13.76
C ILE A 96 -9.49 -14.95 15.27
N ALA A 97 -8.92 -14.03 16.06
CA ALA A 97 -8.86 -14.13 17.51
C ALA A 97 -10.26 -14.13 18.17
N GLY A 98 -11.26 -13.55 17.51
CA GLY A 98 -12.66 -13.59 17.91
C GLY A 98 -13.12 -12.38 18.74
N SER A 99 -14.41 -12.39 19.05
CA SER A 99 -15.10 -11.34 19.79
C SER A 99 -14.72 -11.33 21.28
N HIS A 100 -14.54 -10.13 21.83
CA HIS A 100 -14.33 -9.95 23.27
C HIS A 100 -15.64 -9.86 24.07
N VAL A 101 -16.78 -9.70 23.40
CA VAL A 101 -18.10 -9.58 24.02
C VAL A 101 -19.00 -10.78 23.79
N GLY A 102 -18.45 -11.85 23.19
CA GLY A 102 -19.14 -13.15 23.06
C GLY A 102 -19.94 -13.33 21.76
N TYR A 103 -19.72 -12.49 20.74
CA TYR A 103 -20.24 -12.78 19.40
C TYR A 103 -19.55 -14.01 18.80
N LEU A 104 -20.18 -14.60 17.79
CA LEU A 104 -19.70 -15.82 17.14
C LEU A 104 -18.43 -15.53 16.33
N SER A 105 -17.54 -16.53 16.26
CA SER A 105 -16.41 -16.48 15.33
C SER A 105 -16.90 -16.65 13.90
N PRO A 106 -16.49 -15.78 12.95
CA PRO A 106 -16.78 -15.96 11.53
C PRO A 106 -15.91 -17.06 10.89
N PHE A 107 -14.93 -17.62 11.60
CA PHE A 107 -13.99 -18.60 11.06
C PHE A 107 -14.01 -19.91 11.84
N PRO A 108 -13.71 -21.04 11.17
CA PRO A 108 -13.21 -22.24 11.84
C PRO A 108 -11.96 -21.92 12.69
N PRO A 109 -11.77 -22.57 13.84
CA PRO A 109 -10.65 -22.30 14.76
C PRO A 109 -9.25 -22.45 14.17
N GLU A 110 -9.10 -23.21 13.07
CA GLU A 110 -7.82 -23.55 12.45
C GLU A 110 -7.45 -22.64 11.28
N VAL A 111 -8.30 -21.66 10.95
CA VAL A 111 -8.01 -20.70 9.89
C VAL A 111 -6.85 -19.80 10.30
N GLU A 112 -5.90 -19.67 9.37
CA GLU A 112 -4.80 -18.73 9.49
C GLU A 112 -4.85 -17.73 8.34
N LEU A 113 -4.48 -16.50 8.63
CA LEU A 113 -4.18 -15.50 7.60
C LEU A 113 -2.77 -15.76 7.05
N ARG A 114 -2.65 -15.87 5.72
CA ARG A 114 -1.35 -16.04 5.06
C ARG A 114 -0.76 -14.70 4.64
N GLN A 115 -1.56 -13.87 3.97
CA GLN A 115 -1.11 -12.56 3.46
C GLN A 115 -2.29 -11.66 3.11
N VAL A 116 -2.03 -10.36 3.11
CA VAL A 116 -2.93 -9.34 2.55
C VAL A 116 -2.15 -8.49 1.55
N TYR A 117 -2.71 -8.29 0.35
CA TYR A 117 -2.15 -7.40 -0.66
C TYR A 117 -3.21 -6.40 -1.12
N ILE A 118 -2.87 -5.10 -1.16
CA ILE A 118 -3.77 -4.05 -1.61
C ILE A 118 -3.31 -3.56 -2.99
N SER A 119 -4.15 -3.77 -3.99
CA SER A 119 -3.92 -3.28 -5.36
C SER A 119 -4.22 -1.78 -5.47
N GLY A 120 -3.60 -1.12 -6.45
CA GLY A 120 -3.76 0.31 -6.70
C GLY A 120 -5.19 0.75 -7.07
N ASP A 121 -6.05 -0.18 -7.49
CA ASP A 121 -7.47 0.07 -7.74
C ASP A 121 -8.33 0.09 -6.46
N GLY A 122 -7.76 -0.35 -5.34
CA GLY A 122 -8.39 -0.47 -4.02
C GLY A 122 -8.96 -1.85 -3.72
N THR A 123 -8.58 -2.89 -4.46
CA THR A 123 -8.93 -4.28 -4.15
C THR A 123 -7.92 -4.86 -3.16
N ALA A 124 -8.38 -5.32 -1.99
CA ALA A 124 -7.58 -6.10 -1.06
C ALA A 124 -7.74 -7.60 -1.37
N TYR A 125 -6.63 -8.27 -1.69
CA TYR A 125 -6.55 -9.71 -1.81
C TYR A 125 -6.18 -10.28 -0.44
N VAL A 126 -7.08 -11.06 0.15
CA VAL A 126 -6.89 -11.66 1.47
C VAL A 126 -6.75 -13.17 1.28
N ASP A 127 -5.55 -13.68 1.57
CA ASP A 127 -5.20 -15.08 1.38
C ASP A 127 -5.22 -15.82 2.72
N PHE A 128 -6.01 -16.88 2.78
CA PHE A 128 -6.19 -17.70 3.97
C PHE A 128 -5.60 -19.11 3.78
N SER A 129 -5.36 -19.80 4.90
CA SER A 129 -5.02 -21.22 4.89
C SER A 129 -6.15 -22.06 4.30
N ARG A 130 -5.79 -23.27 3.83
CA ARG A 130 -6.76 -24.26 3.32
C ARG A 130 -7.91 -24.58 4.29
N ASP A 131 -7.66 -24.47 5.59
CA ASP A 131 -8.65 -24.77 6.64
C ASP A 131 -9.89 -23.89 6.53
N LEU A 132 -9.79 -22.70 5.91
CA LEU A 132 -10.94 -21.84 5.65
C LEU A 132 -12.00 -22.54 4.80
N VAL A 133 -11.59 -23.43 3.89
CA VAL A 133 -12.51 -24.18 3.02
C VAL A 133 -12.77 -25.57 3.60
N GLU A 134 -11.72 -26.28 4.02
CA GLU A 134 -11.84 -27.68 4.46
C GLU A 134 -12.66 -27.85 5.74
N ARG A 135 -12.72 -26.80 6.59
CA ARG A 135 -13.45 -26.83 7.87
C ARG A 135 -14.61 -25.85 7.92
N HIS A 136 -14.93 -25.19 6.80
CA HIS A 136 -16.01 -24.21 6.79
C HIS A 136 -17.36 -24.88 7.09
N PRO A 137 -18.18 -24.31 7.99
CA PRO A 137 -19.58 -24.73 8.10
C PRO A 137 -20.30 -24.56 6.77
N SER A 138 -21.04 -25.57 6.33
CA SER A 138 -21.83 -25.44 5.10
C SER A 138 -23.03 -24.50 5.32
N GLY A 139 -23.45 -23.82 4.25
CA GLY A 139 -24.65 -23.00 4.20
C GLY A 139 -24.36 -21.56 3.79
N SER A 140 -25.27 -20.98 3.01
CA SER A 140 -25.13 -19.60 2.53
C SER A 140 -25.04 -18.58 3.65
N ALA A 141 -25.78 -18.76 4.76
CA ALA A 141 -25.71 -17.88 5.92
C ALA A 141 -24.30 -17.87 6.54
N ALA A 142 -23.69 -19.06 6.72
CA ALA A 142 -22.35 -19.18 7.25
C ALA A 142 -21.30 -18.55 6.31
N GLU A 143 -21.38 -18.80 5.01
CA GLU A 143 -20.46 -18.16 4.06
C GLU A 143 -20.63 -16.64 4.02
N MET A 144 -21.88 -16.15 4.08
CA MET A 144 -22.18 -14.70 4.08
C MET A 144 -21.55 -14.02 5.30
N THR A 145 -21.70 -14.59 6.50
CA THR A 145 -21.16 -13.98 7.72
C THR A 145 -19.64 -13.97 7.69
N THR A 146 -18.98 -15.04 7.25
CA THR A 146 -17.51 -15.07 7.08
C THR A 146 -17.02 -14.01 6.10
N ILE A 147 -17.62 -13.96 4.91
CA ILE A 147 -17.25 -12.99 3.87
C ILE A 147 -17.44 -11.57 4.36
N TYR A 148 -18.61 -11.25 4.91
CA TYR A 148 -18.93 -9.87 5.26
C TYR A 148 -18.35 -9.40 6.60
N SER A 149 -17.98 -10.30 7.52
CA SER A 149 -17.11 -9.97 8.64
C SER A 149 -15.78 -9.40 8.15
N VAL A 150 -15.12 -10.08 7.21
CA VAL A 150 -13.85 -9.62 6.60
C VAL A 150 -14.06 -8.34 5.81
N VAL A 151 -15.03 -8.33 4.89
CA VAL A 151 -15.26 -7.22 3.96
C VAL A 151 -15.60 -5.95 4.71
N ASN A 152 -16.56 -6.01 5.63
CA ASN A 152 -17.01 -4.82 6.34
C ASN A 152 -15.93 -4.29 7.28
N SER A 153 -15.16 -5.15 7.96
CA SER A 153 -14.05 -4.72 8.82
C SER A 153 -12.92 -4.09 8.03
N LEU A 154 -12.55 -4.60 6.85
CA LEU A 154 -11.48 -3.97 6.08
C LEU A 154 -11.93 -2.64 5.45
N THR A 155 -13.11 -2.62 4.82
CA THR A 155 -13.58 -1.45 4.07
C THR A 155 -14.08 -0.30 4.95
N SER A 156 -14.58 -0.58 6.16
CA SER A 156 -14.98 0.49 7.10
C SER A 156 -13.78 1.22 7.72
N ASN A 157 -12.67 0.50 7.91
CA ASN A 157 -11.51 1.02 8.65
C ASN A 157 -10.44 1.59 7.72
N ILE A 158 -10.21 1.00 6.55
CA ILE A 158 -9.08 1.33 5.68
C ILE A 158 -9.57 1.96 4.38
N LYS A 159 -9.45 3.28 4.27
CA LYS A 159 -9.92 4.06 3.10
C LYS A 159 -9.33 3.63 1.75
N ALA A 160 -8.13 3.03 1.77
CA ALA A 160 -7.50 2.50 0.55
C ALA A 160 -8.21 1.24 0.02
N ILE A 161 -8.92 0.50 0.87
CA ILE A 161 -9.63 -0.73 0.53
C ILE A 161 -11.09 -0.40 0.23
N LYS A 162 -11.49 -0.63 -1.02
CA LYS A 162 -12.86 -0.43 -1.50
C LYS A 162 -13.63 -1.74 -1.60
N ARG A 163 -12.91 -2.84 -1.83
CA ARG A 163 -13.45 -4.18 -1.99
C ARG A 163 -12.41 -5.23 -1.63
N VAL A 164 -12.87 -6.44 -1.34
CA VAL A 164 -12.04 -7.58 -0.93
C VAL A 164 -12.23 -8.73 -1.90
N PHE A 165 -11.13 -9.37 -2.28
CA PHE A 165 -11.10 -10.60 -3.04
C PHE A 165 -10.46 -11.69 -2.17
N PHE A 166 -11.06 -12.87 -2.13
CA PHE A 166 -10.61 -13.96 -1.27
C PHE A 166 -9.73 -14.94 -2.04
N LEU A 167 -8.61 -15.31 -1.43
CA LEU A 167 -7.70 -16.34 -1.92
C LEU A 167 -7.56 -17.42 -0.85
N VAL A 168 -7.27 -18.65 -1.29
CA VAL A 168 -6.95 -19.77 -0.42
C VAL A 168 -5.70 -20.44 -0.96
N GLU A 169 -4.66 -20.53 -0.13
CA GLU A 169 -3.33 -21.01 -0.52
C GLU A 169 -2.79 -20.28 -1.77
N GLY A 170 -3.04 -18.98 -1.89
CA GLY A 170 -2.62 -18.13 -3.00
C GLY A 170 -3.40 -18.35 -4.30
N THR A 171 -4.50 -19.11 -4.26
CA THR A 171 -5.31 -19.44 -5.44
C THR A 171 -6.76 -19.01 -5.28
N GLU A 172 -7.41 -18.69 -6.40
CA GLU A 172 -8.85 -18.44 -6.44
C GLU A 172 -9.63 -19.72 -6.12
N ARG A 173 -10.78 -19.56 -5.48
CA ARG A 173 -11.72 -20.65 -5.19
C ARG A 173 -13.10 -20.23 -5.65
N GLU A 174 -13.90 -21.20 -6.07
CA GLU A 174 -15.26 -20.92 -6.52
C GLU A 174 -16.19 -20.56 -5.35
N THR A 175 -16.06 -21.27 -4.22
CA THR A 175 -16.87 -21.09 -3.00
C THR A 175 -16.07 -21.49 -1.75
N LEU A 176 -16.54 -21.14 -0.54
CA LEU A 176 -15.98 -21.70 0.71
C LEU A 176 -16.60 -23.07 1.00
N SER A 177 -17.91 -23.21 0.81
CA SER A 177 -18.66 -24.43 1.13
C SER A 177 -19.82 -24.77 0.17
N GLY A 178 -19.88 -24.10 -0.99
CA GLY A 178 -20.75 -24.47 -2.11
C GLY A 178 -21.92 -23.53 -2.42
N HIS A 179 -22.09 -22.40 -1.72
CA HIS A 179 -23.28 -21.54 -1.89
C HIS A 179 -22.97 -20.14 -2.41
N ILE A 180 -21.81 -19.55 -2.09
CA ILE A 180 -21.45 -18.19 -2.53
C ILE A 180 -20.29 -18.21 -3.52
N ASN A 181 -20.49 -17.58 -4.68
CA ASN A 181 -19.46 -17.42 -5.71
C ASN A 181 -18.40 -16.39 -5.26
N LEU A 182 -17.16 -16.86 -5.09
CA LEU A 182 -15.98 -16.11 -4.68
C LEU A 182 -15.08 -15.66 -5.85
N ASN A 183 -15.41 -15.97 -7.10
CA ASN A 183 -14.66 -15.51 -8.30
C ASN A 183 -14.91 -14.02 -8.60
N GLN A 184 -15.22 -13.24 -7.57
CA GLN A 184 -15.54 -11.82 -7.62
C GLN A 184 -15.10 -11.15 -6.33
N SER A 185 -14.91 -9.84 -6.39
CA SER A 185 -14.64 -9.02 -5.21
C SER A 185 -15.92 -8.55 -4.54
N PHE A 186 -15.92 -8.48 -3.21
CA PHE A 186 -17.03 -8.06 -2.38
C PHE A 186 -16.80 -6.65 -1.84
N SER A 187 -17.84 -5.82 -1.84
CA SER A 187 -17.81 -4.45 -1.30
C SER A 187 -18.64 -4.35 -0.03
N PHE A 188 -18.43 -3.29 0.75
CA PHE A 188 -19.15 -3.01 2.00
C PHE A 188 -20.66 -3.26 1.86
N PHE A 189 -21.23 -4.04 2.78
CA PHE A 189 -22.64 -4.42 2.75
C PHE A 189 -23.33 -4.04 4.07
N PRO A 190 -23.97 -2.86 4.14
CA PRO A 190 -24.56 -2.35 5.38
C PRO A 190 -25.85 -3.06 5.79
N SER A 191 -26.53 -3.74 4.87
CA SER A 191 -27.86 -4.33 5.13
C SER A 191 -27.83 -5.52 6.10
N ILE A 192 -26.64 -6.08 6.37
CA ILE A 192 -26.45 -7.18 7.32
C ILE A 192 -25.86 -6.70 8.65
N ILE A 193 -25.73 -5.38 8.87
CA ILE A 193 -25.20 -4.82 10.12
C ILE A 193 -26.37 -4.49 11.05
N ALA A 194 -26.26 -4.88 12.31
CA ALA A 194 -27.20 -4.50 13.37
C ALA A 194 -27.24 -2.97 13.54
N ARG A 195 -28.44 -2.43 13.75
CA ARG A 195 -28.70 -0.98 13.83
C ARG A 195 -28.81 -0.49 15.27
#